data_AF-A0A3B8X1J2-F1
#
_entry.id   AF-A0A3B8X1J2-F1
#
_cell.length_a   1.000
_cell.length_b   1.000
_cell.length_c   1.000
_cell.angle_alpha   90.00
_cell.angle_beta   90.00
_cell.angle_gamma   90.00
#
_symmetry.space_group_name_H-M   'P 1'
#
loop_
_entity.id
_entity.type
_entity.pdbx_description
1 polymer ?
#
loop_
_entity_poly.entity_id
_entity_poly.type
_entity_poly.pdbx_seq_one_letter_code
_entity_poly.pdbx_strand_id
1 'polypeptide(L)'
;MLEIADDLCQVVEVQKAQAFVADIDGDESVWMEFRARYRNFPTIVLSRQRPDLDDVIWVPKPIMEVALIEAIHWAINHAKESANDTMAGSRHGADMVFSPALATGRRDKDSTLKIYNFKDSETVLALFRAACERAVDVSRPVSLKFKEGGELLILPRDGLVAVSVQSTLLMELAHQEQVQGLVTVHGLSVAEERAAMTRLESYSDVEPVTAMSWKLAVWTARGQLPTNTDPYARYYLRCWPNFTRLLVIPHAIRIASLWVREPMSLIFISEQLEIAPADVFTFYYAAKSIGLAGAAKREDDYLFANQTATGDGASGARRAVTHIGRDMS
;
A
#
# COMPACT_ATOMS: atom_id res chain seq x y z
N MET A 1 30.26 -7.69 5.36
CA MET A 1 29.20 -8.64 5.77
C MET A 1 29.25 -8.95 7.26
N LEU A 2 30.42 -8.83 7.92
CA LEU A 2 30.64 -9.10 9.34
C LEU A 2 30.30 -7.94 10.31
N GLU A 3 29.93 -6.74 9.88
CA GLU A 3 29.67 -5.61 10.82
C GLU A 3 28.19 -5.23 10.97
N ILE A 4 27.29 -5.84 10.20
CA ILE A 4 25.89 -5.37 10.08
C ILE A 4 24.94 -6.00 11.12
N ALA A 5 25.33 -7.14 11.71
CA ALA A 5 24.45 -7.92 12.59
C ALA A 5 25.12 -8.40 13.89
N ASP A 6 26.31 -7.90 14.22
CA ASP A 6 27.07 -8.35 15.41
C ASP A 6 26.32 -8.11 16.73
N ASP A 7 25.51 -7.04 16.79
CA ASP A 7 24.68 -6.72 17.96
C ASP A 7 23.32 -7.46 17.97
N LEU A 8 22.95 -8.12 16.87
CA LEU A 8 21.63 -8.74 16.67
C LEU A 8 21.68 -10.27 16.56
N CYS A 9 22.81 -10.86 16.17
CA CYS A 9 22.95 -12.29 15.91
C CYS A 9 24.32 -12.80 16.35
N GLN A 10 24.35 -14.01 16.92
CA GLN A 10 25.58 -14.73 17.23
C GLN A 10 25.62 -16.05 16.47
N VAL A 11 26.74 -16.35 15.81
CA VAL A 11 26.96 -17.65 15.17
C VAL A 11 27.17 -18.70 16.27
N VAL A 12 26.32 -19.71 16.29
CA VAL A 12 26.32 -20.79 17.30
C VAL A 12 26.26 -22.16 16.63
N GLU A 13 26.57 -23.21 17.41
CA GLU A 13 26.34 -24.59 16.98
C GLU A 13 24.85 -24.83 16.71
N VAL A 14 24.56 -25.71 15.74
CA VAL A 14 23.20 -26.00 15.26
C VAL A 14 22.21 -26.34 16.39
N GLN A 15 22.68 -27.01 17.44
CA GLN A 15 21.87 -27.43 18.58
C GLN A 15 21.41 -26.26 19.46
N LYS A 16 22.10 -25.13 19.40
CA LYS A 16 21.81 -23.90 20.15
C LYS A 16 21.19 -22.82 19.27
N ALA A 17 21.06 -23.06 17.97
CA ALA A 17 20.54 -22.10 17.02
C ALA A 17 19.04 -21.88 17.23
N GLN A 18 18.61 -20.62 17.18
CA GLN A 18 17.20 -20.23 17.25
C GLN A 18 16.60 -19.96 15.86
N ALA A 19 17.46 -19.70 14.88
CA ALA A 19 17.12 -19.51 13.49
C ALA A 19 18.33 -19.89 12.61
N PHE A 20 18.08 -20.16 11.34
CA PHE A 20 19.13 -20.44 10.36
C PHE A 20 19.22 -19.34 9.31
N VAL A 21 20.43 -19.08 8.82
CA VAL A 21 20.67 -18.27 7.63
C VAL A 21 21.29 -19.18 6.58
N ALA A 22 20.62 -19.33 5.43
CA ALA A 22 21.03 -20.24 4.38
C ALA A 22 21.25 -19.48 3.07
N ASP A 23 22.46 -19.60 2.51
CA ASP A 23 22.75 -19.20 1.13
C ASP A 23 22.38 -20.35 0.19
N ILE A 24 21.40 -20.14 -0.68
CA ILE A 24 20.86 -21.19 -1.57
C ILE A 24 21.17 -20.97 -3.05
N ASP A 25 21.98 -19.95 -3.41
CA ASP A 25 22.42 -19.77 -4.80
C ASP A 25 23.51 -20.80 -5.22
N GLY A 26 23.95 -21.64 -4.27
CA GLY A 26 24.96 -22.69 -4.44
C GLY A 26 24.37 -24.07 -4.77
N ASP A 27 24.85 -25.11 -4.09
CA ASP A 27 24.40 -26.50 -4.31
C ASP A 27 23.04 -26.76 -3.65
N GLU A 28 22.00 -26.89 -4.47
CA GLU A 28 20.62 -27.13 -4.08
C GLU A 28 20.44 -28.41 -3.24
N SER A 29 21.30 -29.41 -3.45
CA SER A 29 21.25 -30.72 -2.79
C SER A 29 21.52 -30.62 -1.28
N VAL A 30 22.50 -29.79 -0.91
CA VAL A 30 22.92 -29.58 0.49
C VAL A 30 21.81 -28.85 1.26
N TRP A 31 21.17 -27.87 0.62
CA TRP A 31 20.06 -27.14 1.20
C TRP A 31 18.81 -28.02 1.41
N MET A 32 18.46 -28.86 0.43
CA MET A 32 17.30 -29.75 0.54
C MET A 32 17.44 -30.75 1.68
N GLU A 33 18.62 -31.34 1.87
CA GLU A 33 18.88 -32.25 2.99
C GLU A 33 18.81 -31.52 4.35
N PHE A 34 19.37 -30.32 4.42
CA PHE A 34 19.32 -29.48 5.61
C PHE A 34 17.87 -29.10 5.98
N ARG A 35 17.07 -28.67 5.01
CA ARG A 35 15.67 -28.29 5.21
C ARG A 35 14.81 -29.49 5.64
N ALA A 36 15.06 -30.67 5.09
CA ALA A 36 14.36 -31.89 5.52
C ALA A 36 14.60 -32.19 7.00
N ARG A 37 15.79 -31.87 7.52
CA ARG A 37 16.18 -32.09 8.92
C ARG A 37 15.67 -31.01 9.88
N TYR A 38 15.51 -29.76 9.42
CA TYR A 38 15.19 -28.61 10.27
C TYR A 38 13.94 -27.81 9.83
N ARG A 39 12.95 -28.49 9.23
CA ARG A 39 11.74 -27.87 8.64
C ARG A 39 11.02 -26.88 9.56
N ASN A 40 11.05 -27.08 10.88
CA ASN A 40 10.29 -26.27 11.84
C ASN A 40 11.10 -25.10 12.44
N PHE A 41 12.33 -24.85 11.97
CA PHE A 41 13.14 -23.74 12.46
C PHE A 41 13.01 -22.51 11.56
N PRO A 42 12.84 -21.30 12.13
CA PRO A 42 12.80 -20.06 11.35
C PRO A 42 14.07 -19.96 10.49
N THR A 43 13.91 -19.85 9.19
CA THR A 43 15.05 -19.82 8.26
C THR A 43 15.01 -18.59 7.36
N ILE A 44 16.10 -17.82 7.40
CA ILE A 44 16.40 -16.70 6.52
C ILE A 44 17.13 -17.26 5.30
N VAL A 45 16.58 -17.05 4.12
CA VAL A 45 17.13 -17.57 2.87
C VAL A 45 17.72 -16.44 2.05
N LEU A 46 19.02 -16.50 1.80
CA LEU A 46 19.76 -15.56 0.97
C LEU A 46 19.82 -16.12 -0.46
N SER A 47 19.20 -15.43 -1.41
CA SER A 47 19.17 -15.87 -2.81
C SER A 47 19.01 -14.71 -3.76
N ARG A 48 19.60 -14.78 -4.96
CA ARG A 48 19.31 -13.82 -6.05
C ARG A 48 17.86 -13.93 -6.52
N GLN A 49 17.35 -15.16 -6.64
CA GLN A 49 15.97 -15.41 -7.07
C GLN A 49 15.10 -15.83 -5.89
N ARG A 50 13.86 -15.33 -5.85
CA ARG A 50 12.90 -15.75 -4.84
C ARG A 50 12.67 -17.27 -4.95
N PRO A 51 12.99 -18.04 -3.90
CA PRO A 51 12.76 -19.47 -3.93
C PRO A 51 11.28 -19.80 -3.74
N ASP A 52 10.83 -20.90 -4.34
CA ASP A 52 9.48 -21.45 -4.15
C ASP A 52 9.44 -22.26 -2.84
N LEU A 53 9.50 -21.54 -1.72
CA LEU A 53 9.61 -22.11 -0.38
C LEU A 53 8.65 -21.41 0.57
N ASP A 54 7.81 -22.21 1.22
CA ASP A 54 6.97 -21.75 2.34
C ASP A 54 7.80 -21.65 3.63
N ASP A 55 7.30 -20.92 4.63
CA ASP A 55 7.86 -20.83 5.99
C ASP A 55 9.30 -20.30 6.11
N VAL A 56 9.75 -19.52 5.13
CA VAL A 56 11.07 -18.86 5.13
C VAL A 56 10.95 -17.38 4.78
N ILE A 57 11.84 -16.56 5.35
CA ILE A 57 12.00 -15.19 4.88
C ILE A 57 13.13 -15.12 3.86
N TRP A 58 12.80 -14.76 2.63
CA TRP A 58 13.77 -14.56 1.57
C TRP A 58 14.40 -13.18 1.67
N VAL A 59 15.73 -13.09 1.60
CA VAL A 59 16.51 -11.86 1.47
C VAL A 59 17.20 -11.87 0.11
N PRO A 60 16.89 -10.91 -0.78
CA PRO A 60 17.54 -10.81 -2.07
C PRO A 60 19.02 -10.48 -1.90
N LYS A 61 19.85 -11.02 -2.79
CA LYS A 61 21.22 -10.51 -2.99
C LYS A 61 21.20 -9.43 -4.07
N PRO A 62 22.02 -8.37 -3.98
CA PRO A 62 22.99 -8.08 -2.93
C PRO A 62 22.32 -7.78 -1.58
N ILE A 63 22.91 -8.31 -0.50
CA ILE A 63 22.29 -8.28 0.84
C ILE A 63 22.34 -6.84 1.37
N MET A 64 21.16 -6.23 1.50
CA MET A 64 20.99 -4.92 2.12
C MET A 64 20.84 -5.07 3.64
N GLU A 65 21.40 -4.12 4.40
CA GLU A 65 21.38 -4.10 5.85
C GLU A 65 19.96 -4.17 6.42
N VAL A 66 19.06 -3.34 5.92
CA VAL A 66 17.66 -3.29 6.37
C VAL A 66 16.93 -4.60 6.06
N ALA A 67 17.14 -5.18 4.88
CA ALA A 67 16.55 -6.45 4.50
C ALA A 67 17.04 -7.61 5.38
N LEU A 68 18.28 -7.55 5.86
CA LEU A 68 18.83 -8.52 6.81
C LEU A 68 18.27 -8.30 8.22
N ILE A 69 18.22 -7.06 8.71
CA ILE A 69 17.65 -6.72 10.03
C ILE A 69 16.18 -7.14 10.11
N GLU A 70 15.40 -6.88 9.06
CA GLU A 70 14.00 -7.32 8.96
C GLU A 70 13.88 -8.84 9.04
N ALA A 71 14.73 -9.56 8.30
CA ALA A 71 14.73 -11.01 8.32
C ALA A 71 15.08 -11.59 9.70
N ILE A 72 15.98 -10.93 10.42
CA ILE A 72 16.33 -11.28 11.80
C ILE A 72 15.14 -11.02 12.74
N HIS A 73 14.47 -9.86 12.64
CA HIS A 73 13.29 -9.57 13.45
C HIS A 73 12.15 -10.57 13.21
N TRP A 74 11.91 -10.94 11.95
CA TRP A 74 10.95 -12.00 11.62
C TRP A 74 11.31 -13.32 12.30
N ALA A 75 12.58 -13.74 12.24
CA ALA A 75 13.04 -14.98 12.85
C ALA A 75 12.91 -14.97 14.39
N ILE A 76 13.20 -13.83 15.03
CA ILE A 76 13.01 -13.63 16.47
C ILE A 76 11.54 -13.76 16.87
N ASN A 77 10.62 -13.19 16.08
CA ASN A 77 9.19 -13.24 16.36
C ASN A 77 8.61 -14.64 16.13
N HIS A 78 9.01 -15.35 15.06
CA HIS A 78 8.63 -16.74 14.82
C HIS A 78 9.13 -17.70 15.93
N ALA A 79 10.34 -17.47 16.44
CA ALA A 79 10.87 -18.24 17.57
C ALA A 79 10.05 -18.03 18.86
N LYS A 80 9.41 -16.86 19.02
CA LYS A 80 8.52 -16.55 20.17
C LYS A 80 7.10 -17.07 19.98
N GLU A 81 6.57 -17.07 18.76
CA GLU A 81 5.21 -17.54 18.43
C GLU A 81 5.04 -19.06 18.65
N SER A 82 6.11 -19.86 18.49
CA SER A 82 6.09 -21.28 18.86
C SER A 82 5.93 -21.55 20.37
N ALA A 83 5.95 -20.51 21.23
CA ALA A 83 5.97 -20.63 22.69
C ALA A 83 4.69 -20.17 23.41
N ASN A 84 3.79 -19.39 22.80
CA ASN A 84 2.58 -18.89 23.46
C ASN A 84 1.42 -18.77 22.48
N ASP A 85 0.47 -19.69 22.59
CA ASP A 85 -0.79 -19.64 21.87
C ASP A 85 -1.83 -18.84 22.69
N THR A 86 -2.67 -18.05 22.02
CA THR A 86 -3.75 -17.18 22.52
C THR A 86 -3.36 -15.80 23.09
N MET A 87 -3.89 -14.70 22.52
CA MET A 87 -4.80 -13.76 23.21
C MET A 87 -5.25 -12.52 22.40
N ALA A 88 -6.41 -11.99 22.81
CA ALA A 88 -7.14 -10.82 22.31
C ALA A 88 -6.54 -9.46 22.78
N GLY A 89 -6.76 -8.25 22.24
CA GLY A 89 -7.59 -7.62 21.20
C GLY A 89 -7.95 -6.18 21.61
N SER A 90 -7.91 -5.16 20.72
CA SER A 90 -8.59 -3.85 20.92
C SER A 90 -8.73 -3.02 19.63
N ARG A 91 -9.65 -2.04 19.64
CA ARG A 91 -10.22 -1.28 18.52
C ARG A 91 -9.81 0.20 18.59
N HIS A 92 -8.81 0.63 17.81
CA HIS A 92 -8.48 2.06 17.66
C HIS A 92 -8.78 2.67 16.28
N GLY A 93 -9.16 1.85 15.29
CA GLY A 93 -9.44 2.33 13.92
C GLY A 93 -10.65 3.28 13.77
N ALA A 94 -11.43 3.50 14.83
CA ALA A 94 -12.61 4.37 14.81
C ALA A 94 -12.29 5.86 15.07
N ASP A 95 -11.14 6.20 15.66
CA ASP A 95 -10.82 7.58 16.11
C ASP A 95 -10.07 8.42 15.06
N MET A 96 -9.75 7.84 13.90
CA MET A 96 -8.90 8.44 12.85
C MET A 96 -9.54 9.63 12.09
N VAL A 97 -10.72 10.11 12.49
CA VAL A 97 -11.53 11.06 11.69
C VAL A 97 -11.73 12.44 12.34
N PHE A 98 -11.47 12.64 13.64
CA PHE A 98 -12.04 13.82 14.32
C PHE A 98 -11.09 14.95 14.75
N SER A 99 -9.75 14.81 14.78
CA SER A 99 -8.85 15.94 15.14
C SER A 99 -7.37 15.74 14.78
N PRO A 100 -6.79 16.54 13.85
CA PRO A 100 -5.36 16.51 13.51
C PRO A 100 -4.44 16.89 14.68
N ALA A 101 -4.94 17.62 15.67
CA ALA A 101 -4.16 18.12 16.82
C ALA A 101 -3.73 17.03 17.82
N LEU A 102 -4.29 15.82 17.73
CA LEU A 102 -3.93 14.68 18.59
C LEU A 102 -2.88 13.75 17.95
N ALA A 103 -2.53 13.95 16.68
CA ALA A 103 -1.62 13.08 15.91
C ALA A 103 -0.12 13.21 16.29
N THR A 104 0.24 14.12 17.20
CA THR A 104 1.62 14.39 17.62
C THR A 104 1.99 13.71 18.95
N GLY A 105 1.13 12.88 19.51
CA GLY A 105 1.43 12.12 20.72
C GLY A 105 2.22 10.85 20.40
N ARG A 106 3.48 10.78 20.86
CA ARG A 106 4.16 9.49 21.06
C ARG A 106 3.33 8.74 22.11
N ARG A 107 2.58 7.69 21.73
CA ARG A 107 1.82 6.85 22.66
C ARG A 107 1.95 5.37 22.32
N ASP A 108 1.82 4.62 23.41
CA ASP A 108 2.30 3.30 23.74
C ASP A 108 2.27 2.21 22.66
N LYS A 109 3.28 1.33 22.74
CA LYS A 109 3.29 -0.01 22.17
C LYS A 109 2.00 -0.75 22.60
N ASP A 110 0.91 -0.55 21.87
CA ASP A 110 -0.31 -1.34 22.05
C ASP A 110 -0.05 -2.71 21.40
N SER A 111 0.42 -3.63 22.23
CA SER A 111 1.15 -4.85 21.85
C SER A 111 0.26 -6.01 21.41
N THR A 112 -0.85 -5.75 20.71
CA THR A 112 -1.64 -6.80 20.07
C THR A 112 -2.11 -6.38 18.68
N LEU A 113 -1.32 -6.71 17.67
CA LEU A 113 -1.69 -6.57 16.27
C LEU A 113 -2.81 -7.58 15.92
N LYS A 114 -4.07 -7.16 16.00
CA LYS A 114 -5.16 -7.90 15.36
C LYS A 114 -5.38 -7.35 13.96
N ILE A 115 -4.99 -8.14 12.96
CA ILE A 115 -5.20 -7.82 11.57
C ILE A 115 -6.62 -8.23 11.20
N TYR A 116 -7.47 -7.23 11.05
CA TYR A 116 -8.77 -7.42 10.41
C TYR A 116 -8.57 -7.29 8.89
N ASN A 117 -9.21 -8.19 8.16
CA ASN A 117 -9.14 -8.22 6.71
C ASN A 117 -10.50 -7.90 6.10
N PHE A 118 -10.51 -7.16 5.00
CA PHE A 118 -11.73 -6.89 4.22
C PHE A 118 -11.54 -7.35 2.77
N LYS A 119 -12.66 -7.59 2.06
CA LYS A 119 -12.63 -7.97 0.65
C LYS A 119 -12.54 -6.73 -0.24
N ASP A 120 -11.37 -6.45 -0.82
CA ASP A 120 -11.15 -5.29 -1.71
C ASP A 120 -12.20 -5.20 -2.83
N SER A 121 -12.52 -6.33 -3.48
CA SER A 121 -13.42 -6.40 -4.64
C SER A 121 -14.85 -5.92 -4.39
N GLU A 122 -15.29 -5.84 -3.13
CA GLU A 122 -16.66 -5.48 -2.76
C GLU A 122 -16.79 -4.04 -2.22
N THR A 123 -15.67 -3.30 -2.21
CA THR A 123 -15.60 -1.93 -1.66
C THR A 123 -15.99 -0.85 -2.67
N VAL A 124 -16.31 0.35 -2.17
CA VAL A 124 -16.53 1.55 -3.01
C VAL A 124 -15.29 1.87 -3.84
N LEU A 125 -14.08 1.71 -3.27
CA LEU A 125 -12.84 1.96 -3.98
C LEU A 125 -12.70 1.03 -5.19
N ALA A 126 -13.03 -0.26 -5.06
CA ALA A 126 -12.97 -1.19 -6.18
C ALA A 126 -13.95 -0.84 -7.29
N LEU A 127 -15.19 -0.46 -6.95
CA LEU A 127 -16.16 0.03 -7.94
C LEU A 127 -15.71 1.33 -8.61
N PHE A 128 -15.13 2.24 -7.85
CA PHE A 128 -14.59 3.49 -8.36
C PHE A 128 -13.43 3.23 -9.34
N ARG A 129 -12.48 2.37 -8.97
CA ARG A 129 -11.38 1.94 -9.85
C ARG A 129 -11.90 1.33 -11.15
N ALA A 130 -12.84 0.38 -11.06
CA ALA A 130 -13.43 -0.27 -12.24
C ALA A 130 -14.15 0.74 -13.16
N ALA A 131 -14.80 1.75 -12.59
CA ALA A 131 -15.41 2.80 -13.38
C ALA A 131 -14.39 3.75 -14.03
N CYS A 132 -13.27 4.04 -13.35
CA CYS A 132 -12.16 4.80 -13.94
C CYS A 132 -11.54 4.05 -15.11
N GLU A 133 -11.24 2.76 -14.95
CA GLU A 133 -10.74 1.88 -16.02
C GLU A 133 -11.71 1.90 -17.20
N ARG A 134 -13.01 1.68 -16.94
CA ARG A 134 -14.04 1.75 -17.98
C ARG A 134 -14.08 3.11 -18.68
N ALA A 135 -14.00 4.21 -17.95
CA ALA A 135 -14.05 5.56 -18.51
C ALA A 135 -12.86 5.84 -19.44
N VAL A 136 -11.68 5.33 -19.08
CA VAL A 136 -10.48 5.38 -19.92
C VAL A 136 -10.67 4.52 -21.17
N ASP A 137 -11.11 3.28 -21.02
CA ASP A 137 -11.30 2.32 -22.11
C ASP A 137 -12.28 2.84 -23.16
N VAL A 138 -13.43 3.39 -22.73
CA VAL A 138 -14.42 3.96 -23.65
C VAL A 138 -14.12 5.41 -24.04
N SER A 139 -13.12 6.04 -23.41
CA SER A 139 -12.77 7.46 -23.59
C SER A 139 -13.97 8.42 -23.42
N ARG A 140 -14.89 8.08 -22.51
CA ARG A 140 -16.13 8.82 -22.25
C ARG A 140 -16.45 8.85 -20.75
N PRO A 141 -17.15 9.89 -20.25
CA PRO A 141 -17.50 9.98 -18.85
C PRO A 141 -18.31 8.77 -18.36
N VAL A 142 -18.03 8.37 -17.11
CA VAL A 142 -18.74 7.31 -16.39
C VAL A 142 -19.18 7.87 -15.04
N SER A 143 -20.40 7.57 -14.63
CA SER A 143 -20.96 8.00 -13.35
C SER A 143 -21.05 6.83 -12.38
N LEU A 144 -20.56 7.02 -11.14
CA LEU A 144 -20.96 6.20 -10.00
C LEU A 144 -22.13 6.89 -9.31
N LYS A 145 -23.32 6.30 -9.38
CA LYS A 145 -24.51 6.81 -8.69
C LYS A 145 -24.73 6.09 -7.38
N PHE A 146 -25.00 6.86 -6.33
CA PHE A 146 -25.32 6.35 -5.01
C PHE A 146 -26.83 6.28 -4.82
N LYS A 147 -27.31 5.18 -4.21
CA LYS A 147 -28.74 4.95 -3.97
C LYS A 147 -29.39 6.05 -3.12
N GLU A 148 -28.65 6.57 -2.15
CA GLU A 148 -29.10 7.62 -1.22
C GLU A 148 -29.00 9.03 -1.83
N GLY A 149 -28.45 9.15 -3.04
CA GLY A 149 -28.38 10.39 -3.81
C GLY A 149 -26.95 10.87 -4.08
N GLY A 150 -26.83 11.66 -5.14
CA GLY A 150 -25.54 12.14 -5.63
C GLY A 150 -24.79 11.13 -6.50
N GLU A 151 -23.70 11.60 -7.08
CA GLU A 151 -22.82 10.80 -7.93
C GLU A 151 -21.37 11.28 -7.91
N LEU A 152 -20.46 10.39 -8.29
CA LEU A 152 -19.11 10.72 -8.75
C LEU A 152 -19.10 10.62 -10.28
N LEU A 153 -18.93 11.75 -10.96
CA LEU A 153 -18.78 11.79 -12.41
C LEU A 153 -17.29 11.77 -12.77
N ILE A 154 -16.83 10.68 -13.36
CA ILE A 154 -15.45 10.50 -13.80
C ILE A 154 -15.28 11.13 -15.18
N LEU A 155 -14.32 12.06 -15.28
CA LEU A 155 -13.96 12.78 -16.50
C LEU A 155 -12.60 12.26 -16.99
N PRO A 156 -12.57 11.25 -17.90
CA PRO A 156 -11.35 10.52 -18.21
C PRO A 156 -10.30 11.36 -18.95
N ARG A 157 -10.72 12.39 -19.70
CA ARG A 157 -9.82 13.26 -20.45
C ARG A 157 -8.95 14.13 -19.55
N ASP A 158 -9.52 14.63 -18.46
CA ASP A 158 -8.86 15.55 -17.55
C ASP A 158 -8.23 14.83 -16.35
N GLY A 159 -8.56 13.55 -16.15
CA GLY A 159 -8.16 12.80 -14.95
C GLY A 159 -8.83 13.34 -13.69
N LEU A 160 -10.06 13.85 -13.83
CA LEU A 160 -10.83 14.50 -12.76
C LEU A 160 -12.08 13.70 -12.41
N VAL A 161 -12.60 13.97 -11.21
CA VAL A 161 -13.87 13.48 -10.71
C VAL A 161 -14.67 14.67 -10.20
N ALA A 162 -15.84 14.90 -10.76
CA ALA A 162 -16.80 15.84 -10.20
C ALA A 162 -17.64 15.13 -9.13
N VAL A 163 -17.74 15.76 -7.95
CA VAL A 163 -18.38 15.22 -6.76
C VAL A 163 -19.68 15.96 -6.47
N SER A 164 -20.81 15.26 -6.45
CA SER A 164 -22.11 15.82 -6.02
C SER A 164 -22.68 15.13 -4.77
N VAL A 165 -22.05 14.04 -4.33
CA VAL A 165 -22.38 13.32 -3.11
C VAL A 165 -21.78 14.03 -1.90
N GLN A 166 -22.49 13.99 -0.76
CA GLN A 166 -21.95 14.53 0.50
C GLN A 166 -20.76 13.69 0.99
N SER A 167 -19.75 14.36 1.56
CA SER A 167 -18.53 13.68 2.05
C SER A 167 -18.83 12.67 3.17
N THR A 168 -19.82 12.94 4.01
CA THR A 168 -20.27 12.03 5.09
C THR A 168 -20.82 10.72 4.53
N LEU A 169 -21.73 10.80 3.54
CA LEU A 169 -22.28 9.64 2.87
C LEU A 169 -21.18 8.83 2.15
N LEU A 170 -20.24 9.50 1.49
CA LEU A 170 -19.13 8.82 0.82
C LEU A 170 -18.22 8.08 1.82
N MET A 171 -17.97 8.67 2.98
CA MET A 171 -17.22 8.04 4.07
C MET A 171 -17.99 6.85 4.68
N GLU A 172 -19.28 7.00 4.95
CA GLU A 172 -20.14 5.92 5.45
C GLU A 172 -20.17 4.73 4.49
N LEU A 173 -20.26 4.97 3.18
CA LEU A 173 -20.19 3.93 2.17
C LEU A 173 -18.80 3.30 2.09
N ALA A 174 -17.73 4.09 2.21
CA ALA A 174 -16.37 3.57 2.24
C ALA A 174 -16.10 2.66 3.46
N HIS A 175 -16.85 2.83 4.55
CA HIS A 175 -16.81 1.99 5.75
C HIS A 175 -17.55 0.65 5.62
N GLN A 176 -18.39 0.50 4.59
CA GLN A 176 -19.11 -0.75 4.33
C GLN A 176 -18.19 -1.78 3.67
N GLU A 177 -18.23 -3.02 4.15
CA GLU A 177 -17.45 -4.12 3.55
C GLU A 177 -18.02 -4.57 2.20
N GLN A 178 -19.32 -4.33 1.97
CA GLN A 178 -20.03 -4.69 0.74
C GLN A 178 -20.98 -3.58 0.33
N VAL A 179 -20.80 -3.00 -0.87
CA VAL A 179 -21.65 -1.91 -1.38
C VAL A 179 -22.54 -2.30 -2.57
N GLN A 180 -22.74 -3.61 -2.76
CA GLN A 180 -23.63 -4.13 -3.80
C GLN A 180 -25.05 -3.58 -3.63
N GLY A 181 -25.62 -3.01 -4.70
CA GLY A 181 -26.95 -2.41 -4.69
C GLY A 181 -27.03 -1.01 -4.04
N LEU A 182 -25.95 -0.51 -3.43
CA LEU A 182 -25.85 0.86 -2.92
C LEU A 182 -25.19 1.80 -3.94
N VAL A 183 -24.31 1.26 -4.77
CA VAL A 183 -23.57 2.00 -5.80
C VAL A 183 -23.79 1.34 -7.16
N THR A 184 -24.05 2.16 -8.18
CA THR A 184 -24.22 1.70 -9.56
C THR A 184 -23.26 2.43 -10.50
N VAL A 185 -22.58 1.68 -11.36
CA VAL A 185 -21.68 2.23 -12.37
C VAL A 185 -22.46 2.38 -13.68
N HIS A 186 -22.69 3.62 -14.11
CA HIS A 186 -23.47 3.97 -15.30
C HIS A 186 -22.58 4.62 -16.35
N GLY A 187 -22.48 4.01 -17.53
CA GLY A 187 -21.86 4.65 -18.69
C GLY A 187 -22.85 5.61 -19.33
N LEU A 188 -22.43 6.86 -19.58
CA LEU A 188 -23.34 7.88 -20.12
C LEU A 188 -23.48 7.74 -21.65
N SER A 189 -24.71 7.85 -22.17
CA SER A 189 -24.98 8.13 -23.59
C SER A 189 -24.55 9.55 -23.97
N VAL A 190 -24.50 9.87 -25.26
CA VAL A 190 -24.05 11.21 -25.73
C VAL A 190 -24.98 12.32 -25.20
N ALA A 191 -26.28 12.05 -25.12
CA ALA A 191 -27.26 13.00 -24.58
C ALA A 191 -27.07 13.20 -23.06
N GLU A 192 -26.88 12.11 -22.31
CA GLU A 192 -26.63 12.17 -20.86
C GLU A 192 -25.31 12.86 -20.54
N GLU A 193 -24.26 12.60 -21.32
CA GLU A 193 -22.97 13.27 -21.20
C GLU A 193 -23.12 14.78 -21.34
N ARG A 194 -23.81 15.24 -22.40
CA ARG A 194 -24.08 16.67 -22.61
C ARG A 194 -24.87 17.28 -21.45
N ALA A 195 -25.88 16.56 -20.94
CA ALA A 195 -26.68 17.02 -19.81
C ALA A 195 -25.90 17.04 -18.47
N ALA A 196 -24.95 16.12 -18.28
CA ALA A 196 -24.05 16.13 -17.13
C ALA A 196 -23.08 17.31 -17.21
N MET A 197 -22.52 17.57 -18.40
CA MET A 197 -21.60 18.70 -18.59
C MET A 197 -22.24 20.06 -18.34
N THR A 198 -23.51 20.26 -18.74
CA THR A 198 -24.23 21.51 -18.46
C THR A 198 -24.47 21.74 -16.96
N ARG A 199 -24.48 20.68 -16.15
CA ARG A 199 -24.72 20.75 -14.71
C ARG A 199 -23.44 20.68 -13.88
N LEU A 200 -22.25 20.74 -14.50
CA LEU A 200 -20.98 20.62 -13.78
C LEU A 200 -20.83 21.66 -12.65
N GLU A 201 -21.38 22.86 -12.84
CA GLU A 201 -21.41 23.94 -11.83
C GLU A 201 -22.22 23.59 -10.58
N SER A 202 -23.10 22.58 -10.65
CA SER A 202 -23.90 22.11 -9.51
C SER A 202 -23.17 21.09 -8.63
N TYR A 203 -22.01 20.57 -9.08
CA TYR A 203 -21.18 19.68 -8.28
C TYR A 203 -20.49 20.47 -7.18
N SER A 204 -20.43 19.90 -5.99
CA SER A 204 -19.87 20.56 -4.81
C SER A 204 -18.35 20.66 -4.86
N ASP A 205 -17.68 19.75 -5.58
CA ASP A 205 -16.23 19.75 -5.72
C ASP A 205 -15.79 19.07 -7.02
N VAL A 206 -14.56 19.35 -7.45
CA VAL A 206 -13.89 18.68 -8.57
C VAL A 206 -12.45 18.37 -8.16
N GLU A 207 -12.11 17.09 -8.11
CA GLU A 207 -10.83 16.63 -7.60
C GLU A 207 -10.12 15.70 -8.60
N PRO A 208 -8.78 15.57 -8.54
CA PRO A 208 -8.07 14.55 -9.30
C PRO A 208 -8.54 13.14 -8.93
N VAL A 209 -8.60 12.23 -9.92
CA VAL A 209 -8.90 10.81 -9.69
C VAL A 209 -7.97 10.22 -8.64
N THR A 210 -6.69 10.59 -8.64
CA THR A 210 -5.72 10.13 -7.64
C THR A 210 -6.04 10.58 -6.22
N ALA A 211 -6.52 11.82 -6.05
CA ALA A 211 -6.93 12.33 -4.74
C ALA A 211 -8.18 11.58 -4.23
N MET A 212 -9.15 11.33 -5.11
CA MET A 212 -10.35 10.56 -4.77
C MET A 212 -10.02 9.10 -4.44
N SER A 213 -9.18 8.42 -5.24
CA SER A 213 -8.70 7.06 -4.96
C SER A 213 -7.99 6.95 -3.61
N TRP A 214 -7.12 7.93 -3.29
CA TRP A 214 -6.44 7.98 -2.00
C TRP A 214 -7.45 8.16 -0.86
N LYS A 215 -8.38 9.10 -0.99
CA LYS A 215 -9.41 9.39 0.02
C LYS A 215 -10.28 8.18 0.32
N LEU A 216 -10.83 7.54 -0.71
CA LEU A 216 -11.62 6.31 -0.59
C LEU A 216 -10.79 5.18 0.03
N ALA A 217 -9.53 5.04 -0.34
CA ALA A 217 -8.65 4.03 0.24
C ALA A 217 -8.41 4.25 1.73
N VAL A 218 -8.13 5.48 2.16
CA VAL A 218 -7.95 5.82 3.58
C VAL A 218 -9.21 5.48 4.38
N TRP A 219 -10.38 5.90 3.89
CA TRP A 219 -11.65 5.61 4.56
C TRP A 219 -12.02 4.13 4.56
N THR A 220 -11.67 3.39 3.52
CA THR A 220 -11.92 1.94 3.47
C THR A 220 -10.98 1.14 4.38
N ALA A 221 -9.67 1.44 4.36
CA ALA A 221 -8.70 0.65 5.12
C ALA A 221 -8.92 0.74 6.63
N ARG A 222 -9.02 1.94 7.22
CA ARG A 222 -9.16 2.13 8.68
C ARG A 222 -8.17 1.28 9.51
N GLY A 223 -6.93 1.17 9.04
CA GLY A 223 -5.93 0.32 9.68
C GLY A 223 -6.07 -1.18 9.45
N GLN A 224 -6.84 -1.58 8.45
CA GLN A 224 -7.02 -2.97 8.00
C GLN A 224 -6.34 -3.18 6.65
N LEU A 225 -6.14 -4.45 6.30
CA LEU A 225 -5.58 -4.83 5.00
C LEU A 225 -6.61 -5.63 4.19
N PRO A 226 -6.53 -5.61 2.86
CA PRO A 226 -7.31 -6.53 2.04
C PRO A 226 -6.98 -7.99 2.35
N THR A 227 -7.98 -8.88 2.24
CA THR A 227 -7.76 -10.33 2.27
C THR A 227 -6.63 -10.71 1.30
N ASN A 228 -5.75 -11.62 1.72
CA ASN A 228 -4.53 -12.06 1.00
C ASN A 228 -3.40 -11.02 0.94
N THR A 229 -3.45 -9.96 1.74
CA THR A 229 -2.28 -9.11 1.98
C THR A 229 -1.56 -9.59 3.23
N ASP A 230 -0.39 -10.20 3.04
CA ASP A 230 0.48 -10.57 4.15
C ASP A 230 1.24 -9.33 4.66
N PRO A 231 1.05 -8.89 5.90
CA PRO A 231 1.74 -7.70 6.46
C PRO A 231 3.26 -7.90 6.64
N TYR A 232 3.74 -9.15 6.67
CA TYR A 232 5.15 -9.52 6.84
C TYR A 232 5.86 -9.70 5.50
N ALA A 233 5.12 -9.77 4.40
CA ALA A 233 5.69 -9.73 3.07
C ALA A 233 6.27 -8.34 2.76
N ARG A 234 7.22 -8.29 1.81
CA ARG A 234 7.84 -7.02 1.38
C ARG A 234 7.00 -6.30 0.33
N TYR A 235 6.89 -4.99 0.52
CA TYR A 235 6.23 -4.08 -0.39
C TYR A 235 7.16 -2.93 -0.74
N TYR A 236 7.09 -2.40 -1.95
CA TYR A 236 7.84 -1.21 -2.35
C TYR A 236 6.97 0.05 -2.27
N LEU A 237 7.62 1.21 -2.12
CA LEU A 237 7.05 2.52 -2.38
C LEU A 237 7.89 3.22 -3.46
N ARG A 238 7.28 3.52 -4.61
CA ARG A 238 7.97 4.06 -5.80
C ARG A 238 8.54 5.46 -5.57
N CYS A 239 7.76 6.33 -4.95
CA CYS A 239 8.14 7.70 -4.63
C CYS A 239 7.24 8.24 -3.52
N TRP A 240 7.57 9.42 -3.01
CA TRP A 240 6.73 10.08 -2.02
C TRP A 240 5.40 10.51 -2.66
N PRO A 241 4.25 10.21 -2.02
CA PRO A 241 2.97 10.79 -2.42
C PRO A 241 3.03 12.32 -2.36
N ASN A 242 2.24 12.99 -3.20
CA ASN A 242 2.11 14.45 -3.15
C ASN A 242 1.25 14.86 -1.93
N PHE A 243 1.86 14.91 -0.75
CA PHE A 243 1.19 15.18 0.52
C PHE A 243 0.40 16.49 0.55
N THR A 244 0.72 17.47 -0.29
CA THR A 244 -0.02 18.75 -0.36
C THR A 244 -1.38 18.65 -1.05
N ARG A 245 -1.65 17.54 -1.75
CA ARG A 245 -2.88 17.33 -2.53
C ARG A 245 -3.71 16.13 -2.06
N LEU A 246 -3.32 15.49 -0.97
CA LEU A 246 -3.89 14.23 -0.50
C LEU A 246 -4.42 14.37 0.93
N LEU A 247 -5.42 13.54 1.27
CA LEU A 247 -5.92 13.43 2.64
C LEU A 247 -4.75 13.05 3.58
N VAL A 248 -4.60 13.80 4.66
CA VAL A 248 -3.52 13.60 5.63
C VAL A 248 -3.73 12.29 6.38
N ILE A 249 -2.67 11.48 6.43
CA ILE A 249 -2.58 10.28 7.27
C ILE A 249 -1.54 10.56 8.37
N PRO A 250 -1.77 10.16 9.63
CA PRO A 250 -0.76 10.22 10.68
C PRO A 250 0.56 9.58 10.24
N HIS A 251 1.67 10.22 10.60
CA HIS A 251 3.03 9.74 10.31
C HIS A 251 3.36 9.49 8.83
N ALA A 252 2.53 9.90 7.87
CA ALA A 252 2.68 9.60 6.44
C ALA A 252 4.05 9.97 5.87
N ILE A 253 4.58 11.14 6.26
CA ILE A 253 5.91 11.59 5.83
C ILE A 253 7.02 10.69 6.39
N ARG A 254 6.92 10.26 7.66
CA ARG A 254 7.89 9.35 8.30
C ARG A 254 7.85 7.96 7.67
N ILE A 255 6.65 7.48 7.36
CA ILE A 255 6.44 6.21 6.65
C ILE A 255 7.08 6.30 5.26
N ALA A 256 6.75 7.32 4.47
CA ALA A 256 7.30 7.48 3.12
C ALA A 256 8.82 7.69 3.11
N SER A 257 9.37 8.42 4.08
CA SER A 257 10.81 8.70 4.15
C SER A 257 11.63 7.46 4.44
N LEU A 258 11.15 6.59 5.34
CA LEU A 258 11.77 5.30 5.58
C LEU A 258 11.59 4.39 4.36
N TRP A 259 10.36 4.31 3.84
CA TRP A 259 9.95 3.27 2.91
C TRP A 259 10.35 3.47 1.44
N VAL A 260 10.54 4.71 0.99
CA VAL A 260 10.92 4.96 -0.42
C VAL A 260 12.30 4.37 -0.78
N ARG A 261 13.15 4.10 0.23
CA ARG A 261 14.54 3.70 0.03
C ARG A 261 14.67 2.27 -0.49
N GLU A 262 13.83 1.37 -0.01
CA GLU A 262 13.83 -0.03 -0.39
C GLU A 262 12.52 -0.74 0.01
N PRO A 263 12.20 -1.88 -0.63
CA PRO A 263 11.06 -2.68 -0.23
C PRO A 263 11.19 -3.25 1.19
N MET A 264 10.15 -3.08 2.00
CA MET A 264 10.08 -3.51 3.40
C MET A 264 8.68 -4.05 3.72
N SER A 265 8.56 -4.86 4.76
CA SER A 265 7.28 -5.26 5.34
C SER A 265 6.64 -4.13 6.11
N LEU A 266 5.31 -4.18 6.16
CA LEU A 266 4.51 -3.15 6.83
C LEU A 266 4.72 -3.20 8.34
N ILE A 267 4.89 -4.39 8.91
CA ILE A 267 5.20 -4.57 10.33
C ILE A 267 6.55 -3.97 10.67
N PHE A 268 7.58 -4.23 9.85
CA PHE A 268 8.91 -3.69 10.09
C PHE A 268 8.91 -2.16 10.08
N ILE A 269 8.22 -1.51 9.12
CA ILE A 269 8.06 -0.05 9.08
C ILE A 269 7.42 0.46 10.39
N SER A 270 6.40 -0.25 10.88
CA SER A 270 5.71 0.10 12.13
C SER A 270 6.65 0.02 13.33
N GLU A 271 7.43 -1.05 13.43
CA GLU A 271 8.39 -1.30 14.51
C GLU A 271 9.52 -0.26 14.50
N GLN A 272 10.12 0.01 13.33
CA GLN A 272 11.22 0.96 13.18
C GLN A 272 10.81 2.39 13.49
N LEU A 273 9.59 2.78 13.15
CA LEU A 273 9.10 4.13 13.41
C LEU A 273 8.44 4.27 14.80
N GLU A 274 8.29 3.18 15.54
CA GLU A 274 7.54 3.12 16.81
C GLU A 274 6.13 3.72 16.68
N ILE A 275 5.41 3.35 15.61
CA ILE A 275 4.04 3.82 15.33
C ILE A 275 3.06 2.65 15.29
N ALA A 276 1.76 2.95 15.25
CA ALA A 276 0.72 1.93 15.14
C ALA A 276 0.74 1.27 13.75
N PRO A 277 0.64 -0.07 13.66
CA PRO A 277 0.56 -0.77 12.38
C PRO A 277 -0.61 -0.32 11.50
N ALA A 278 -1.70 0.12 12.14
CA ALA A 278 -2.86 0.70 11.49
C ALA A 278 -2.51 1.91 10.59
N ASP A 279 -1.57 2.76 11.02
CA ASP A 279 -1.13 3.91 10.23
C ASP A 279 -0.39 3.45 8.97
N VAL A 280 0.49 2.45 9.13
CA VAL A 280 1.25 1.86 8.01
C VAL A 280 0.33 1.13 7.04
N PHE A 281 -0.64 0.36 7.53
CA PHE A 281 -1.59 -0.38 6.69
C PHE A 281 -2.47 0.57 5.87
N THR A 282 -2.98 1.62 6.52
CA THR A 282 -3.77 2.66 5.85
C THR A 282 -2.94 3.37 4.79
N PHE A 283 -1.70 3.75 5.14
CA PHE A 283 -0.78 4.39 4.20
C PHE A 283 -0.45 3.48 3.00
N TYR A 284 -0.14 2.20 3.24
CA TYR A 284 0.12 1.24 2.16
C TYR A 284 -1.08 1.11 1.24
N TYR A 285 -2.28 0.91 1.79
CA TYR A 285 -3.47 0.72 0.98
C TYR A 285 -3.80 1.96 0.14
N ALA A 286 -3.63 3.16 0.71
CA ALA A 286 -3.78 4.43 -0.01
C ALA A 286 -2.70 4.63 -1.08
N ALA A 287 -1.43 4.34 -0.79
CA ALA A 287 -0.35 4.41 -1.78
C ALA A 287 -0.54 3.39 -2.91
N LYS A 288 -1.04 2.19 -2.60
CA LYS A 288 -1.37 1.16 -3.57
C LYS A 288 -2.52 1.59 -4.49
N SER A 289 -3.55 2.27 -3.96
CA SER A 289 -4.71 2.71 -4.75
C SER A 289 -4.37 3.73 -5.84
N ILE A 290 -3.28 4.47 -5.66
CA ILE A 290 -2.74 5.43 -6.64
C ILE A 290 -1.51 4.89 -7.38
N GLY A 291 -1.20 3.60 -7.26
CA GLY A 291 -0.12 2.93 -8.00
C GLY A 291 1.31 3.24 -7.50
N LEU A 292 1.45 3.83 -6.32
CA LEU A 292 2.77 4.13 -5.73
C LEU A 292 3.34 2.97 -4.92
N ALA A 293 2.50 2.06 -4.42
CA ALA A 293 2.94 0.89 -3.66
C ALA A 293 2.46 -0.43 -4.26
N GLY A 294 3.24 -1.49 -4.04
CA GLY A 294 2.93 -2.83 -4.55
C GLY A 294 3.78 -3.91 -3.88
N ALA A 295 3.41 -5.17 -4.07
CA ALA A 295 4.20 -6.30 -3.57
C ALA A 295 5.53 -6.38 -4.32
N ALA A 296 6.65 -6.49 -3.60
CA ALA A 296 7.95 -6.73 -4.19
C ALA A 296 8.10 -8.22 -4.46
N LYS A 297 8.10 -8.62 -5.74
CA LYS A 297 8.15 -10.02 -6.16
C LYS A 297 9.47 -10.38 -6.86
N ARG A 298 10.26 -9.41 -7.36
CA ARG A 298 11.53 -9.64 -8.09
C ARG A 298 12.60 -8.62 -7.74
N GLU A 299 13.88 -8.98 -7.92
CA GLU A 299 15.06 -8.10 -7.76
C GLU A 299 14.95 -6.81 -8.61
N ASP A 300 14.33 -6.88 -9.78
CA ASP A 300 14.05 -5.71 -10.62
C ASP A 300 13.11 -4.69 -9.93
N ASP A 301 12.20 -5.13 -9.07
CA ASP A 301 11.32 -4.25 -8.30
C ASP A 301 12.13 -3.38 -7.32
N TYR A 302 13.31 -3.84 -6.89
CA TYR A 302 14.27 -3.11 -6.06
C TYR A 302 15.04 -2.05 -6.85
N LEU A 303 15.23 -2.26 -8.17
CA LEU A 303 15.86 -1.30 -9.08
C LEU A 303 14.88 -0.21 -9.54
N PHE A 304 13.61 -0.55 -9.80
CA PHE A 304 12.57 0.43 -10.18
C PHE A 304 12.25 1.44 -9.07
N ALA A 305 12.34 1.03 -7.80
CA ALA A 305 12.19 1.95 -6.66
C ALA A 305 13.24 3.09 -6.67
N ASN A 306 14.44 2.83 -7.19
CA ASN A 306 15.56 3.77 -7.18
C ASN A 306 15.79 4.51 -8.53
N GLN A 307 15.37 3.96 -9.67
CA GLN A 307 15.56 4.59 -10.98
C GLN A 307 14.56 5.74 -11.27
N THR A 308 13.30 5.66 -10.80
CA THR A 308 12.34 6.75 -11.05
C THR A 308 12.51 7.97 -10.13
N ALA A 309 13.23 7.83 -9.01
CA ALA A 309 13.62 8.97 -8.17
C ALA A 309 14.70 9.86 -8.83
N THR A 310 15.40 9.35 -9.86
CA THR A 310 16.45 10.07 -10.58
C THR A 310 16.20 10.23 -12.09
N GLY A 311 15.18 9.55 -12.66
CA GLY A 311 15.01 9.46 -14.11
C GLY A 311 13.72 10.03 -14.74
N ASP A 312 12.60 10.19 -14.03
CA ASP A 312 11.29 10.42 -14.69
C ASP A 312 10.77 11.87 -14.59
N GLY A 313 11.67 12.82 -14.83
CA GLY A 313 11.32 14.15 -15.33
C GLY A 313 11.22 14.26 -16.86
N ALA A 314 11.44 13.15 -17.62
CA ALA A 314 11.73 13.26 -19.05
C ALA A 314 10.93 12.35 -20.01
N SER A 315 9.99 11.51 -19.56
CA SER A 315 9.16 10.70 -20.47
C SER A 315 7.65 10.92 -20.26
N GLY A 316 7.23 12.17 -20.44
CA GLY A 316 5.82 12.58 -20.50
C GLY A 316 5.61 13.98 -21.09
N ALA A 317 6.64 14.83 -21.08
CA ALA A 317 6.57 16.21 -21.55
C ALA A 317 7.18 16.42 -22.96
N ARG A 318 6.84 15.58 -23.93
CA ARG A 318 7.11 15.86 -25.35
C ARG A 318 5.88 15.62 -26.21
N ARG A 319 4.86 16.46 -26.04
CA ARG A 319 4.00 16.90 -27.14
C ARG A 319 3.14 18.10 -26.73
N ALA A 320 3.07 19.05 -27.65
CA ALA A 320 2.21 20.22 -27.67
C ALA A 320 2.61 21.42 -26.80
N VAL A 321 3.71 22.09 -27.19
CA VAL A 321 3.71 23.57 -27.21
C VAL A 321 4.34 24.00 -28.53
N THR A 322 3.52 24.18 -29.56
CA THR A 322 3.81 25.06 -30.68
C THR A 322 2.50 25.69 -31.13
N HIS A 323 2.52 27.02 -31.16
CA HIS A 323 1.48 27.97 -31.59
C HIS A 323 0.44 28.39 -30.55
N ILE A 324 0.70 29.58 -30.00
CA ILE A 324 -0.15 30.76 -29.74
C ILE A 324 0.77 31.69 -28.93
N GLY A 325 1.18 32.90 -29.30
CA GLY A 325 0.92 33.82 -30.41
C GLY A 325 1.40 35.19 -29.92
N ARG A 326 2.01 36.00 -30.80
CA ARG A 326 2.03 37.47 -30.77
C ARG A 326 2.98 37.98 -31.84
N ASP A 327 2.42 38.50 -32.92
CA ASP A 327 2.89 39.73 -33.53
C ASP A 327 1.66 40.59 -33.78
N MET A 328 1.49 41.57 -32.90
CA MET A 328 0.70 42.78 -33.13
C MET A 328 1.66 43.94 -32.87
N SER A 329 2.25 44.45 -33.96
CA SER A 329 2.62 45.85 -34.23
C SER A 329 3.69 45.86 -35.31
#